data_AF-A0ABD2Z4Y3-F1
#
_entry.id   AF-A0ABD2Z4Y3-F1
#
_cell.length_a   1.000
_cell.length_b   1.000
_cell.length_c   1.000
_cell.angle_alpha   90.00
_cell.angle_beta   90.00
_cell.angle_gamma   90.00
#
_symmetry.space_group_name_H-M   'P 1'
#
loop_
_entity.id
_entity.type
_entity.pdbx_description
1 polymer ?
#
loop_
_entity_poly.entity_id
_entity_poly.type
_entity_poly.pdbx_seq_one_letter_code
_entity_poly.pdbx_strand_id
1 'polypeptide(L)'
;MPPADDGEVPVATEKCTCTSPDETCSNCRRKSSSLPTSSSSCSLLSFDSYPVQDYDRLWRIFTASVKGFTIGAGLKGGLALFAILARLRRRRSLPSARKMEMVSGSEDVILAVKETVRYGLFLGTFAGTFVSVDEIVTAVGGHRRTAKWRALLAGAIAGPSMLLTGFNTQHTSLAIYILMRAAVLASRCGIKSKRFGHICKPLTWAHGDIFLMCLSSSQILSAYILKQDSLPPSYKSFLNKQGGKDAVILQGVREIACGFPFSNLDAIEKHYKSTGVDITLDPQMKVPCSIIHGKQTCEAHFVSFLLQAYKRALPVYLPVYLIPALIVHRQGLWKSPFSILAKGLLGTARSSLFLSMYCSSAWMWTCLLFRLLKRCNVPMVVMGTFPTGLALAIEKKSRRIEISLYCMARAIESFFTCMADVGYLPESKKLKRADVVVFSISTAIIMHCYAVERDVFRSKYLNVLDWVFGVPLPPYETTPRKKK
;
A
#
# COMPACT_ATOMS: atom_id res chain seq x y z
N MET A 1 -2.73 -21.54 -65.25
CA MET A 1 -2.71 -23.02 -65.27
C MET A 1 -1.49 -23.48 -64.48
N PRO A 2 -1.62 -24.39 -63.50
CA PRO A 2 -2.81 -25.08 -63.02
C PRO A 2 -3.48 -24.36 -61.81
N PRO A 3 -4.69 -24.80 -61.37
CA PRO A 3 -5.78 -23.89 -61.06
C PRO A 3 -6.35 -24.05 -59.63
N ALA A 4 -7.10 -23.05 -59.13
CA ALA A 4 -8.57 -23.04 -58.91
C ALA A 4 -9.08 -23.88 -57.74
N ASP A 5 -9.85 -23.24 -56.87
CA ASP A 5 -11.31 -23.41 -56.77
C ASP A 5 -11.82 -23.28 -55.34
N ASP A 6 -13.01 -22.71 -55.27
CA ASP A 6 -13.77 -22.22 -54.15
C ASP A 6 -14.41 -23.32 -53.28
N GLY A 7 -14.98 -22.88 -52.16
CA GLY A 7 -16.00 -23.60 -51.40
C GLY A 7 -15.48 -24.14 -50.06
N GLU A 8 -16.20 -24.09 -48.95
CA GLU A 8 -17.57 -23.74 -48.65
C GLU A 8 -17.62 -23.57 -47.12
N VAL A 9 -18.48 -22.67 -46.63
CA VAL A 9 -19.01 -22.79 -45.27
C VAL A 9 -20.08 -23.88 -45.30
N PRO A 10 -20.14 -24.74 -44.28
CA PRO A 10 -21.44 -24.84 -43.62
C PRO A 10 -21.31 -24.70 -42.10
N VAL A 11 -22.18 -23.84 -41.59
CA VAL A 11 -22.68 -23.85 -40.22
C VAL A 11 -23.44 -25.17 -40.02
N ALA A 12 -23.01 -25.98 -39.07
CA ALA A 12 -23.84 -27.04 -38.49
C ALA A 12 -23.69 -27.00 -36.96
N THR A 13 -24.66 -26.34 -36.32
CA THR A 13 -24.98 -26.54 -34.90
C THR A 13 -25.55 -27.95 -34.73
N GLU A 14 -24.69 -28.94 -34.47
CA GLU A 14 -25.16 -30.25 -34.00
C GLU A 14 -25.53 -30.15 -32.52
N LYS A 15 -26.84 -30.03 -32.24
CA LYS A 15 -27.41 -30.37 -30.93
C LYS A 15 -27.28 -31.88 -30.74
N CYS A 16 -26.61 -32.31 -29.67
CA CYS A 16 -26.70 -33.71 -29.22
C CYS A 16 -28.13 -34.01 -28.77
N THR A 17 -28.85 -34.81 -29.55
CA THR A 17 -30.11 -35.47 -29.17
C THR A 17 -29.80 -36.86 -28.65
N CYS A 18 -29.59 -36.98 -27.34
CA CYS A 18 -29.52 -38.29 -26.67
C CYS A 18 -30.68 -38.36 -25.68
N THR A 19 -31.64 -39.24 -25.97
CA THR A 19 -32.75 -39.61 -25.09
C THR A 19 -32.46 -41.00 -24.53
N SER A 20 -32.34 -41.09 -23.20
CA SER A 20 -32.15 -42.30 -22.35
C SER A 20 -30.71 -42.58 -21.84
N PRO A 21 -30.56 -43.24 -20.67
CA PRO A 21 -29.39 -43.07 -19.81
C PRO A 21 -28.19 -44.00 -20.05
N ASP A 22 -28.24 -44.97 -20.98
CA ASP A 22 -27.32 -46.13 -20.93
C ASP A 22 -26.49 -46.43 -22.20
N GLU A 23 -26.25 -45.48 -23.11
CA GLU A 23 -25.30 -45.70 -24.22
C GLU A 23 -24.11 -44.71 -24.24
N THR A 24 -22.91 -45.27 -24.17
CA THR A 24 -21.61 -44.58 -24.19
C THR A 24 -21.28 -43.96 -25.56
N CYS A 25 -21.59 -42.67 -25.73
CA CYS A 25 -21.23 -41.88 -26.92
C CYS A 25 -19.78 -41.34 -26.84
N SER A 26 -18.97 -41.62 -27.87
CA SER A 26 -17.56 -41.24 -27.99
C SER A 26 -17.30 -39.73 -28.16
N ASN A 27 -18.29 -38.95 -28.61
CA ASN A 27 -18.18 -37.49 -28.78
C ASN A 27 -18.32 -36.69 -27.47
N CYS A 28 -19.00 -37.23 -26.45
CA CYS A 28 -19.10 -36.56 -25.14
C CYS A 28 -17.81 -36.70 -24.30
N ARG A 29 -16.99 -37.72 -24.56
CA ARG A 29 -15.75 -37.99 -23.83
C ARG A 29 -14.64 -36.96 -24.09
N ARG A 30 -14.73 -36.18 -25.18
CA ARG A 30 -13.73 -35.13 -25.52
C ARG A 30 -13.82 -33.86 -24.67
N LYS A 31 -14.90 -33.64 -23.92
CA LYS A 31 -15.03 -32.43 -23.06
C LYS A 31 -14.61 -32.63 -21.60
N SER A 32 -14.40 -33.87 -21.14
CA SER A 32 -14.21 -34.17 -19.71
C SER A 32 -12.81 -34.67 -19.32
N SER A 33 -11.81 -34.55 -20.18
CA SER A 33 -10.44 -34.97 -19.83
C SER A 33 -9.39 -34.07 -20.48
N SER A 34 -8.96 -33.06 -19.74
CA SER A 34 -7.70 -32.37 -20.03
C SER A 34 -6.91 -32.17 -18.74
N LEU A 35 -6.01 -33.11 -18.46
CA LEU A 35 -4.59 -32.95 -18.07
C LEU A 35 -4.06 -34.31 -17.55
N PRO A 36 -2.74 -34.63 -17.64
CA PRO A 36 -1.64 -33.84 -18.20
C PRO A 36 -0.71 -34.62 -19.16
N THR A 37 -0.02 -33.90 -20.06
CA THR A 37 1.26 -34.36 -20.64
C THR A 37 2.23 -33.19 -20.80
N SER A 38 3.20 -33.17 -19.90
CA SER A 38 4.63 -32.84 -20.08
C SER A 38 5.02 -31.85 -21.19
N SER A 39 5.24 -30.59 -20.83
CA SER A 39 6.37 -29.82 -21.38
C SER A 39 6.89 -28.78 -20.37
N SER A 40 8.22 -28.79 -20.26
CA SER A 40 9.06 -28.16 -19.25
C SER A 40 8.78 -26.67 -18.98
N SER A 41 8.47 -26.34 -17.72
CA SER A 41 8.78 -25.05 -17.08
C SER A 41 8.63 -25.17 -15.55
N CYS A 42 9.74 -25.43 -14.86
CA CYS A 42 9.84 -25.41 -13.39
C CYS A 42 9.22 -24.13 -12.80
N SER A 43 8.07 -24.29 -12.14
CA SER A 43 7.41 -23.30 -11.32
C SER A 43 7.52 -23.77 -9.86
N LEU A 44 8.58 -23.34 -9.18
CA LEU A 44 8.97 -23.80 -7.84
C LEU A 44 8.06 -23.33 -6.68
N LEU A 45 6.84 -22.86 -6.95
CA LEU A 45 5.86 -22.50 -5.92
C LEU A 45 4.41 -22.75 -6.42
N SER A 46 4.11 -23.96 -6.92
CA SER A 46 2.71 -24.40 -7.01
C SER A 46 2.23 -24.70 -5.60
N PHE A 47 1.44 -23.80 -5.02
CA PHE A 47 0.67 -24.07 -3.83
C PHE A 47 -0.54 -24.90 -4.24
N ASP A 48 -0.37 -26.22 -4.32
CA ASP A 48 -1.48 -27.13 -4.54
C ASP A 48 -2.41 -27.06 -3.32
N SER A 49 -3.61 -26.53 -3.58
CA SER A 49 -4.70 -26.49 -2.60
C SER A 49 -5.42 -27.83 -2.67
N TYR A 50 -5.00 -28.76 -1.81
CA TYR A 50 -5.69 -30.04 -1.66
C TYR A 50 -7.10 -29.83 -1.09
N PRO A 51 -8.15 -30.43 -1.69
CA PRO A 51 -9.44 -30.56 -1.03
C PRO A 51 -9.31 -31.65 0.04
N VAL A 52 -8.98 -31.25 1.27
CA VAL A 52 -8.77 -32.21 2.36
C VAL A 52 -10.13 -32.61 2.97
N GLN A 53 -10.59 -33.80 2.58
CA GLN A 53 -11.59 -34.58 3.30
C GLN A 53 -10.90 -35.28 4.48
N ASP A 54 -10.98 -34.67 5.67
CA ASP A 54 -11.13 -35.30 7.00
C ASP A 54 -11.03 -34.20 8.07
N TYR A 55 -12.14 -33.96 8.77
CA TYR A 55 -12.45 -32.68 9.41
C TYR A 55 -12.22 -32.70 10.93
N ASP A 56 -10.99 -32.45 11.36
CA ASP A 56 -10.74 -31.95 12.71
C ASP A 56 -10.76 -30.42 12.70
N ARG A 57 -11.86 -29.83 13.18
CA ARG A 57 -12.02 -28.35 13.35
C ARG A 57 -10.80 -27.74 14.04
N LEU A 58 -10.27 -28.45 15.03
CA LEU A 58 -9.07 -28.08 15.77
C LEU A 58 -7.83 -28.03 14.88
N TRP A 59 -7.67 -28.97 13.95
CA TRP A 59 -6.57 -28.97 13.00
C TRP A 59 -6.61 -27.78 12.06
N ARG A 60 -7.81 -27.37 11.62
CA ARG A 60 -7.99 -26.16 10.80
C ARG A 60 -7.58 -24.90 11.56
N ILE A 61 -8.01 -24.77 12.82
CA ILE A 61 -7.66 -23.64 13.70
C ILE A 61 -6.14 -23.59 13.92
N PHE A 62 -5.53 -24.75 14.23
CA PHE A 62 -4.10 -24.87 14.44
C PHE A 62 -3.32 -24.49 13.18
N THR A 63 -3.69 -25.06 12.03
CA THR A 63 -3.04 -24.79 10.74
C THR A 63 -3.14 -23.31 10.37
N ALA A 64 -4.31 -22.69 10.52
CA ALA A 64 -4.49 -21.26 10.23
C ALA A 64 -3.63 -20.38 11.16
N SER A 65 -3.53 -20.75 12.44
CA SER A 65 -2.70 -20.04 13.43
C SER A 65 -1.21 -20.13 13.10
N VAL A 66 -0.72 -21.33 12.75
CA VAL A 66 0.68 -21.54 12.35
C VAL A 66 0.99 -20.77 11.07
N LYS A 67 0.13 -20.87 10.05
CA LYS A 67 0.28 -20.11 8.79
C LYS A 67 0.28 -18.60 9.02
N GLY A 68 -0.65 -18.09 9.83
CA GLY A 68 -0.68 -16.68 10.24
C GLY A 68 0.61 -16.25 10.95
N PHE A 69 1.10 -17.07 11.88
CA PHE A 69 2.36 -16.81 12.59
C PHE A 69 3.56 -16.75 11.65
N THR A 70 3.68 -17.70 10.72
CA THR A 70 4.80 -17.72 9.75
C THR A 70 4.82 -16.49 8.86
N ILE A 71 3.66 -15.97 8.43
CA ILE A 71 3.58 -14.70 7.68
C ILE A 71 4.02 -13.53 8.56
N GLY A 72 3.53 -13.44 9.79
CA GLY A 72 3.86 -12.34 10.71
C GLY A 72 5.34 -12.29 11.05
N ALA A 73 5.90 -13.44 11.43
CA ALA A 73 7.31 -13.59 11.71
C ALA A 73 8.17 -13.36 10.44
N GLY A 74 7.74 -13.86 9.28
CA GLY A 74 8.45 -13.66 8.01
C GLY A 74 8.52 -12.20 7.58
N LEU A 75 7.42 -11.46 7.66
CA LEU A 75 7.36 -10.04 7.29
C LEU A 75 8.24 -9.17 8.18
N LYS A 76 8.11 -9.30 9.51
CA LYS A 76 8.85 -8.47 10.46
C LYS A 76 10.31 -8.92 10.59
N GLY A 77 10.55 -10.23 10.60
CA GLY A 77 11.89 -10.82 10.64
C GLY A 77 12.69 -10.51 9.38
N GLY A 78 12.06 -10.52 8.20
CA GLY A 78 12.71 -10.12 6.95
C GLY A 78 13.18 -8.66 6.95
N LEU A 79 12.35 -7.74 7.47
CA LEU A 79 12.71 -6.33 7.62
C LEU A 79 13.86 -6.13 8.62
N ALA A 80 13.80 -6.82 9.77
CA ALA A 80 14.86 -6.80 10.77
C ALA A 80 16.19 -7.33 10.22
N LEU A 81 16.16 -8.47 9.55
CA LEU A 81 17.33 -9.07 8.92
C LEU A 81 17.93 -8.13 7.87
N PHE A 82 17.09 -7.52 7.04
CA PHE A 82 17.55 -6.53 6.05
C PHE A 82 18.21 -5.31 6.72
N ALA A 83 17.62 -4.79 7.80
CA ALA A 83 18.19 -3.68 8.55
C ALA A 83 19.56 -4.03 9.17
N ILE A 84 19.71 -5.26 9.69
CA ILE A 84 20.98 -5.76 10.25
C ILE A 84 22.01 -5.94 9.13
N LEU A 85 21.65 -6.57 8.00
CA LEU A 85 22.53 -6.74 6.84
C LEU A 85 22.98 -5.39 6.25
N ALA A 86 22.07 -4.43 6.15
CA ALA A 86 22.39 -3.07 5.70
C ALA A 86 23.35 -2.35 6.66
N ARG A 87 23.25 -2.60 7.97
CA ARG A 87 24.17 -2.08 8.98
C ARG A 87 25.53 -2.77 8.92
N LEU A 88 25.58 -4.09 8.80
CA LEU A 88 26.81 -4.87 8.62
C LEU A 88 27.60 -4.43 7.38
N ARG A 89 26.90 -4.19 6.27
CA ARG A 89 27.51 -3.67 5.04
C ARG A 89 28.08 -2.26 5.24
N ARG A 90 27.38 -1.37 5.95
CA ARG A 90 27.89 -0.04 6.32
C ARG A 90 29.10 -0.14 7.24
N ARG A 91 29.11 -1.08 8.20
CA ARG A 91 30.22 -1.32 9.14
C ARG A 91 31.51 -1.76 8.43
N ARG A 92 31.41 -2.54 7.34
CA ARG A 92 32.57 -2.90 6.50
C ARG A 92 33.20 -1.71 5.78
N SER A 93 32.47 -0.60 5.64
CA SER A 93 32.90 0.61 4.96
C SER A 93 33.40 1.72 5.91
N LEU A 94 33.42 1.50 7.24
CA LEU A 94 33.80 2.52 8.23
C LEU A 94 35.19 2.28 8.86
N PRO A 95 35.95 3.35 9.19
CA PRO A 95 37.23 3.28 9.90
C PRO A 95 37.13 2.68 11.31
N SER A 96 38.23 2.08 11.80
CA SER A 96 38.29 1.29 13.04
C SER A 96 37.83 2.02 14.31
N ALA A 97 38.03 3.34 14.41
CA ALA A 97 37.67 4.14 15.58
C ALA A 97 36.14 4.21 15.84
N ARG A 98 35.31 4.17 14.80
CA ARG A 98 33.83 4.13 14.93
C ARG A 98 33.26 2.72 15.09
N LYS A 99 34.08 1.67 15.05
CA LYS A 99 33.62 0.29 15.28
C LYS A 99 33.30 0.01 16.75
N MET A 100 33.85 0.81 17.67
CA MET A 100 33.78 0.61 19.13
C MET A 100 32.57 1.28 19.77
N GLU A 101 32.03 2.36 19.20
CA GLU A 101 30.74 2.98 19.60
C GLU A 101 29.50 2.13 19.27
N MET A 102 29.65 1.08 18.45
CA MET A 102 28.54 0.23 17.96
C MET A 102 28.39 -1.12 18.71
N VAL A 103 28.79 -1.20 19.98
CA VAL A 103 28.67 -2.43 20.80
C VAL A 103 27.21 -2.73 21.23
N SER A 104 26.23 -1.88 20.90
CA SER A 104 24.78 -2.15 21.05
C SER A 104 24.23 -3.11 19.96
N GLY A 105 25.00 -4.12 19.56
CA GLY A 105 24.61 -5.08 18.52
C GLY A 105 23.70 -6.20 19.04
N SER A 106 23.94 -6.68 20.27
CA SER A 106 23.19 -7.78 20.88
C SER A 106 21.79 -7.37 21.31
N GLU A 107 21.65 -6.21 21.95
CA GLU A 107 20.36 -5.67 22.40
C GLU A 107 19.42 -5.37 21.24
N ASP A 108 19.94 -4.78 20.16
CA ASP A 108 19.18 -4.51 18.94
C ASP A 108 18.66 -5.80 18.27
N VAL A 109 19.48 -6.86 18.29
CA VAL A 109 19.08 -8.18 17.75
C VAL A 109 18.00 -8.80 18.63
N ILE A 110 18.15 -8.74 19.96
CA ILE A 110 17.14 -9.23 20.90
C ILE A 110 15.82 -8.46 20.72
N LEU A 111 15.88 -7.14 20.59
CA LEU A 111 14.70 -6.30 20.33
C LEU A 111 14.03 -6.69 19.00
N ALA A 112 14.82 -6.88 17.95
CA ALA A 112 14.32 -7.27 16.63
C ALA A 112 13.66 -8.66 16.65
N VAL A 113 14.23 -9.63 17.37
CA VAL A 113 13.63 -10.96 17.57
C VAL A 113 12.33 -10.84 18.36
N LYS A 114 12.32 -10.07 19.46
CA LYS A 114 11.13 -9.83 20.27
C LYS A 114 10.00 -9.19 19.46
N GLU A 115 10.31 -8.19 18.64
CA GLU A 115 9.33 -7.61 17.71
C GLU A 115 8.84 -8.64 16.69
N THR A 116 9.74 -9.46 16.13
CA THR A 116 9.38 -10.50 15.16
C THR A 116 8.39 -11.51 15.75
N VAL A 117 8.65 -11.97 16.97
CA VAL A 117 7.75 -12.89 17.70
C VAL A 117 6.41 -12.23 18.00
N ARG A 118 6.39 -10.96 18.45
CA ARG A 118 5.14 -10.22 18.69
C ARG A 118 4.26 -10.10 17.44
N TYR A 119 4.86 -9.79 16.29
CA TYR A 119 4.13 -9.73 15.02
C TYR A 119 3.69 -11.11 14.52
N GLY A 120 4.49 -12.15 14.78
CA GLY A 120 4.08 -13.54 14.56
C GLY A 120 2.86 -13.91 15.40
N LEU A 121 2.90 -13.66 16.72
CA LEU A 121 1.79 -13.92 17.64
C LEU A 121 0.55 -13.14 17.23
N PHE A 122 0.69 -11.86 16.88
CA PHE A 122 -0.42 -11.05 16.37
C PHE A 122 -1.14 -11.71 15.19
N LEU A 123 -0.44 -12.03 14.10
CA LEU A 123 -1.09 -12.60 12.92
C LEU A 123 -1.53 -14.06 13.12
N GLY A 124 -0.82 -14.83 13.94
CA GLY A 124 -1.21 -16.19 14.31
C GLY A 124 -2.51 -16.20 15.12
N THR A 125 -2.60 -15.37 16.17
CA THR A 125 -3.82 -15.22 16.97
C THR A 125 -4.96 -14.63 16.15
N PHE A 126 -4.70 -13.66 15.28
CA PHE A 126 -5.70 -13.14 14.34
C PHE A 126 -6.31 -14.27 13.50
N ALA A 127 -5.47 -15.07 12.85
CA ALA A 127 -5.93 -16.13 11.96
C ALA A 127 -6.65 -17.25 12.72
N GLY A 128 -6.10 -17.67 13.86
CA GLY A 128 -6.70 -18.67 14.74
C GLY A 128 -8.06 -18.24 15.29
N THR A 129 -8.17 -17.00 15.80
CA THR A 129 -9.42 -16.46 16.34
C THR A 129 -10.48 -16.34 15.27
N PHE A 130 -10.11 -15.86 14.08
CA PHE A 130 -11.03 -15.76 12.95
C PHE A 130 -11.64 -17.13 12.61
N VAL A 131 -10.79 -18.15 12.36
CA VAL A 131 -11.27 -19.51 12.02
C VAL A 131 -12.06 -20.13 13.17
N SER A 132 -11.64 -19.92 14.42
CA SER A 132 -12.34 -20.45 15.60
C SER A 132 -13.76 -19.90 15.69
N VAL A 133 -13.92 -18.57 15.61
CA VAL A 133 -15.23 -17.92 15.66
C VAL A 133 -16.08 -18.34 14.47
N ASP A 134 -15.49 -18.42 13.28
CA ASP A 134 -16.18 -18.84 12.07
C ASP A 134 -16.74 -20.27 12.16
N GLU A 135 -15.95 -21.23 12.67
CA GLU A 135 -16.39 -22.61 12.92
C GLU A 135 -17.45 -22.70 14.02
N ILE A 136 -17.30 -21.95 15.12
CA ILE A 136 -18.27 -21.93 16.23
C ILE A 136 -19.62 -21.39 15.74
N VAL A 137 -19.63 -20.26 15.03
CA VAL A 137 -20.86 -19.67 14.47
C VAL A 137 -21.49 -20.61 13.44
N THR A 138 -20.69 -21.32 12.64
CA THR A 138 -21.19 -22.31 11.68
C THR A 138 -21.78 -23.54 12.38
N ALA A 139 -21.16 -24.00 13.47
CA ALA A 139 -21.65 -25.14 14.26
C ALA A 139 -22.97 -24.83 14.98
N VAL A 140 -23.14 -23.62 15.49
CA VAL A 140 -24.34 -23.19 16.23
C VAL A 140 -25.48 -22.79 15.29
N GLY A 141 -25.20 -21.97 14.28
CA GLY A 141 -26.23 -21.36 13.43
C GLY A 141 -26.50 -22.07 12.09
N GLY A 142 -25.65 -23.02 11.71
CA GLY A 142 -25.69 -23.69 10.40
C GLY A 142 -25.16 -22.81 9.26
N HIS A 143 -24.38 -23.42 8.36
CA HIS A 143 -23.62 -22.73 7.31
C HIS A 143 -24.46 -21.77 6.45
N ARG A 144 -25.62 -22.22 5.95
CA ARG A 144 -26.46 -21.43 5.03
C ARG A 144 -27.07 -20.19 5.68
N ARG A 145 -27.41 -20.24 6.97
CA ARG A 145 -28.03 -19.10 7.68
C ARG A 145 -26.98 -18.07 8.09
N THR A 146 -25.78 -18.50 8.46
CA THR A 146 -24.73 -17.63 8.97
C THR A 146 -23.76 -17.14 7.90
N ALA A 147 -23.77 -17.71 6.69
CA ALA A 147 -22.85 -17.38 5.59
C ALA A 147 -22.71 -15.88 5.28
N LYS A 148 -23.78 -15.09 5.45
CA LYS A 148 -23.77 -13.65 5.12
C LYS A 148 -23.05 -12.78 6.16
N TRP A 149 -22.95 -13.19 7.42
CA TRP A 149 -22.47 -12.33 8.50
C TRP A 149 -21.39 -12.98 9.38
N ARG A 150 -21.21 -14.31 9.32
CA ARG A 150 -20.21 -15.04 10.14
C ARG A 150 -18.80 -14.46 9.98
N ALA A 151 -18.37 -14.20 8.75
CA ALA A 151 -17.03 -13.70 8.47
C ALA A 151 -16.84 -12.24 8.91
N LEU A 152 -17.91 -11.44 8.88
CA LEU A 152 -17.92 -10.08 9.42
C LEU A 152 -17.69 -10.12 10.93
N LEU A 153 -18.46 -10.94 11.65
CA LEU A 153 -18.32 -11.09 13.10
C LEU A 153 -16.97 -11.67 13.49
N ALA A 154 -16.54 -12.74 12.82
CA ALA A 154 -15.25 -13.38 13.06
C ALA A 154 -14.09 -12.40 12.84
N GLY A 155 -14.15 -11.58 11.77
CA GLY A 155 -13.14 -10.55 11.50
C GLY A 155 -13.13 -9.43 12.54
N ALA A 156 -14.29 -9.06 13.11
CA ALA A 156 -14.40 -8.08 14.19
C ALA A 156 -13.81 -8.61 15.50
N ILE A 157 -14.12 -9.87 15.87
CA ILE A 157 -13.63 -10.51 17.09
C ILE A 157 -12.13 -10.85 16.99
N ALA A 158 -11.62 -11.12 15.79
CA ALA A 158 -10.18 -11.33 15.57
C ALA A 158 -9.36 -10.04 15.63
N GLY A 159 -9.96 -8.86 15.40
CA GLY A 159 -9.28 -7.57 15.35
C GLY A 159 -8.48 -7.18 16.61
N PRO A 160 -9.00 -7.39 17.84
CA PRO A 160 -8.27 -7.15 19.08
C PRO A 160 -6.92 -7.88 19.23
N SER A 161 -6.64 -8.91 18.40
CA SER A 161 -5.32 -9.55 18.34
C SER A 161 -4.17 -8.57 18.09
N MET A 162 -4.45 -7.39 17.50
CA MET A 162 -3.46 -6.32 17.32
C MET A 162 -2.86 -5.82 18.64
N LEU A 163 -3.50 -6.03 19.79
CA LEU A 163 -2.91 -5.69 21.10
C LEU A 163 -1.62 -6.48 21.39
N LEU A 164 -1.42 -7.63 20.75
CA LEU A 164 -0.24 -8.47 20.91
C LEU A 164 1.04 -7.87 20.32
N THR A 165 0.92 -6.91 19.40
CA THR A 165 2.11 -6.18 18.90
C THR A 165 2.69 -5.24 19.97
N GLY A 166 1.87 -4.86 20.96
CA GLY A 166 2.27 -4.15 22.17
C GLY A 166 1.10 -3.37 22.79
N PHE A 167 0.98 -3.44 24.11
CA PHE A 167 -0.11 -2.79 24.85
C PHE A 167 -0.05 -1.26 24.83
N ASN A 168 1.16 -0.70 24.77
CA ASN A 168 1.38 0.76 24.71
C ASN A 168 1.76 1.27 23.32
N THR A 169 1.98 0.39 22.34
CA THR A 169 2.35 0.77 20.97
C THR A 169 1.09 0.95 20.13
N GLN A 170 0.79 2.19 19.76
CA GLN A 170 -0.30 2.48 18.84
C GLN A 170 0.16 2.27 17.39
N HIS A 171 -0.65 1.54 16.62
CA HIS A 171 -0.40 1.30 15.20
C HIS A 171 -1.43 2.02 14.31
N THR A 172 -1.69 3.30 14.61
CA THR A 172 -2.64 4.18 13.90
C THR A 172 -2.44 4.14 12.39
N SER A 173 -1.19 4.30 11.95
CA SER A 173 -0.84 4.29 10.53
C SER A 173 -1.22 2.99 9.82
N LEU A 174 -1.02 1.85 10.48
CA LEU A 174 -1.38 0.54 9.95
C LEU A 174 -2.90 0.38 9.95
N ALA A 175 -3.57 0.73 11.04
CA ALA A 175 -5.03 0.63 11.16
C ALA A 175 -5.75 1.46 10.09
N ILE A 176 -5.36 2.72 9.89
CA ILE A 176 -5.92 3.60 8.85
C ILE A 176 -5.63 3.03 7.45
N TYR A 177 -4.43 2.48 7.21
CA TYR A 177 -4.12 1.86 5.93
C TYR A 177 -5.00 0.64 5.64
N ILE A 178 -5.20 -0.23 6.63
CA ILE A 178 -6.08 -1.40 6.49
C ILE A 178 -7.54 -0.96 6.33
N LEU A 179 -7.97 0.13 6.99
CA LEU A 179 -9.29 0.74 6.77
C LEU A 179 -9.47 1.23 5.34
N MET A 180 -8.48 1.91 4.77
CA MET A 180 -8.53 2.34 3.37
C MET A 180 -8.60 1.15 2.41
N ARG A 181 -7.89 0.06 2.70
CA ARG A 181 -8.00 -1.19 1.94
C ARG A 181 -9.40 -1.81 2.06
N ALA A 182 -9.95 -1.84 3.28
CA ALA A 182 -11.29 -2.33 3.55
C ALA A 182 -12.35 -1.51 2.80
N ALA A 183 -12.25 -0.18 2.80
CA ALA A 183 -13.16 0.71 2.10
C ALA A 183 -13.14 0.50 0.57
N VAL A 184 -11.97 0.26 -0.03
CA VAL A 184 -11.85 -0.06 -1.46
C VAL A 184 -12.44 -1.43 -1.80
N LEU A 185 -12.29 -2.42 -0.93
CA LEU A 185 -12.90 -3.73 -1.14
C LEU A 185 -14.43 -3.66 -0.98
N ALA A 186 -14.90 -2.96 0.06
CA ALA A 186 -16.31 -2.72 0.30
C ALA A 186 -16.97 -1.97 -0.85
N SER A 187 -16.32 -0.94 -1.40
CA SER A 187 -16.87 -0.19 -2.54
C SER A 187 -17.01 -1.07 -3.78
N ARG A 188 -16.01 -1.91 -4.08
CA ARG A 188 -16.08 -2.88 -5.19
C ARG A 188 -17.19 -3.92 -5.00
N CYS A 189 -17.39 -4.42 -3.78
CA CYS A 189 -18.52 -5.29 -3.48
C CYS A 189 -19.86 -4.53 -3.63
N GLY A 190 -19.91 -3.28 -3.19
CA GLY A 190 -21.08 -2.41 -3.30
C GLY A 190 -21.47 -2.09 -4.75
N ILE A 191 -20.48 -1.90 -5.64
CA ILE A 191 -20.70 -1.68 -7.08
C ILE A 191 -21.43 -2.88 -7.73
N LYS A 192 -21.08 -4.11 -7.32
CA LYS A 192 -21.76 -5.31 -7.82
C LYS A 192 -23.14 -5.53 -7.22
N SER A 193 -23.42 -4.95 -6.06
CA SER A 193 -24.69 -5.11 -5.38
C SER A 193 -25.81 -4.40 -6.15
N LYS A 194 -26.94 -5.09 -6.38
CA LYS A 194 -28.13 -4.49 -7.03
C LYS A 194 -28.67 -3.27 -6.28
N ARG A 195 -28.48 -3.20 -4.95
CA ARG A 195 -29.02 -2.11 -4.10
C ARG A 195 -28.07 -0.91 -4.00
N PHE A 196 -26.77 -1.15 -3.93
CA PHE A 196 -25.76 -0.10 -3.73
C PHE A 196 -24.99 0.27 -5.01
N GLY A 197 -25.22 -0.44 -6.12
CA GLY A 197 -24.51 -0.23 -7.38
C GLY A 197 -24.62 1.20 -7.91
N HIS A 198 -25.79 1.85 -7.76
CA HIS A 198 -25.98 3.23 -8.22
C HIS A 198 -25.18 4.24 -7.40
N ILE A 199 -25.18 4.10 -6.06
CA ILE A 199 -24.48 5.00 -5.14
C ILE A 199 -22.95 4.85 -5.26
N CYS A 200 -22.46 3.64 -5.49
CA CYS A 200 -21.03 3.36 -5.59
C CYS A 200 -20.45 3.52 -7.01
N LYS A 201 -21.29 3.79 -8.04
CA LYS A 201 -20.85 3.98 -9.44
C LYS A 201 -19.88 5.15 -9.62
N PRO A 202 -20.00 6.31 -8.94
CA PRO A 202 -19.00 7.38 -9.02
C PRO A 202 -17.61 6.93 -8.56
N LEU A 203 -17.52 5.92 -7.68
CA LEU A 203 -16.24 5.37 -7.21
C LEU A 203 -15.50 4.52 -8.26
N THR A 204 -16.16 4.15 -9.38
CA THR A 204 -15.49 3.47 -10.52
C THR A 204 -14.82 4.44 -11.50
N TRP A 205 -14.65 5.71 -11.13
CA TRP A 205 -14.03 6.68 -12.02
C TRP A 205 -12.64 6.22 -12.49
N ALA A 206 -12.43 6.22 -13.81
CA ALA A 206 -11.21 5.69 -14.44
C ALA A 206 -9.91 6.31 -13.90
N HIS A 207 -9.98 7.57 -13.47
CA HIS A 207 -8.86 8.34 -12.91
C HIS A 207 -8.99 8.59 -11.39
N GLY A 208 -9.84 7.83 -10.70
CA GLY A 208 -10.00 7.95 -9.25
C GLY A 208 -8.70 7.74 -8.46
N ASP A 209 -7.78 6.93 -8.99
CA ASP A 209 -6.43 6.77 -8.43
C ASP A 209 -5.62 8.08 -8.44
N ILE A 210 -5.68 8.84 -9.53
CA ILE A 210 -4.99 10.13 -9.64
C ILE A 210 -5.68 11.18 -8.76
N PHE A 211 -7.01 11.24 -8.77
CA PHE A 211 -7.75 12.18 -7.92
C PHE A 211 -7.48 11.94 -6.43
N LEU A 212 -7.51 10.67 -5.98
CA LEU A 212 -7.13 10.30 -4.62
C LEU A 212 -5.70 10.74 -4.29
N MET A 213 -4.77 10.65 -5.24
CA MET A 213 -3.43 11.17 -5.07
C MET A 213 -3.44 12.69 -4.92
N CYS A 214 -4.11 13.44 -5.80
CA CYS A 214 -4.21 14.90 -5.70
C CYS A 214 -4.76 15.35 -4.35
N LEU A 215 -5.84 14.71 -3.89
CA LEU A 215 -6.43 14.97 -2.57
C LEU A 215 -5.43 14.67 -1.44
N SER A 216 -4.77 13.50 -1.49
CA SER A 216 -3.76 13.13 -0.50
C SER A 216 -2.58 14.12 -0.47
N SER A 217 -2.17 14.58 -1.65
CA SER A 217 -1.03 15.48 -1.83
C SER A 217 -1.33 16.86 -1.26
N SER A 218 -2.55 17.35 -1.46
CA SER A 218 -3.00 18.63 -0.90
C SER A 218 -2.87 18.67 0.62
N GLN A 219 -3.22 17.58 1.31
CA GLN A 219 -3.09 17.47 2.77
C GLN A 219 -1.64 17.20 3.21
N ILE A 220 -0.93 16.25 2.58
CA ILE A 220 0.44 15.88 2.98
C ILE A 220 1.40 17.04 2.77
N LEU A 221 1.35 17.70 1.62
CA LEU A 221 2.32 18.75 1.27
C LEU A 221 1.99 20.06 1.98
N SER A 222 0.71 20.38 2.20
CA SER A 222 0.35 21.51 3.06
C SER A 222 0.77 21.27 4.51
N ALA A 223 0.57 20.06 5.05
CA ALA A 223 1.11 19.70 6.37
C ALA A 223 2.64 19.77 6.41
N TYR A 224 3.33 19.31 5.37
CA TYR A 224 4.79 19.41 5.27
C TYR A 224 5.32 20.86 5.31
N ILE A 225 4.58 21.81 4.73
CA ILE A 225 4.97 23.23 4.74
C ILE A 225 4.53 23.91 6.05
N LEU A 226 3.28 23.69 6.46
CA LEU A 226 2.64 24.48 7.52
C LEU A 226 2.76 23.85 8.91
N LYS A 227 2.78 22.53 9.03
CA LYS A 227 2.80 21.82 10.31
C LYS A 227 3.37 20.39 10.18
N GLN A 228 4.68 20.27 10.09
CA GLN A 228 5.35 18.99 9.89
C GLN A 228 5.10 17.97 11.00
N ASP A 229 4.78 18.44 12.21
CA ASP A 229 4.61 17.59 13.39
C ASP A 229 3.30 16.78 13.36
N SER A 230 2.38 17.12 12.46
CA SER A 230 1.19 16.29 12.20
C SER A 230 1.51 15.01 11.42
N LEU A 231 2.71 14.91 10.86
CA LEU A 231 3.16 13.76 10.07
C LEU A 231 4.02 12.80 10.91
N PRO A 232 3.91 11.48 10.70
CA PRO A 232 4.72 10.49 11.40
C PRO A 232 6.23 10.74 11.23
N PRO A 233 7.06 10.54 12.27
CA PRO A 233 8.48 10.93 12.24
C PRO A 233 9.30 10.33 11.08
N SER A 234 9.08 9.05 10.76
CA SER A 234 9.75 8.38 9.64
C SER A 234 9.34 8.96 8.29
N TYR A 235 8.08 9.39 8.17
CA TYR A 235 7.55 10.00 6.96
C TYR A 235 8.01 11.47 6.84
N LYS A 236 8.04 12.23 7.94
CA LYS A 236 8.65 13.57 8.02
C LYS A 236 10.11 13.55 7.56
N SER A 237 10.91 12.59 8.04
CA SER A 237 12.30 12.41 7.59
C SER A 237 12.40 12.11 6.09
N PHE A 238 11.52 11.25 5.57
CA PHE A 238 11.44 10.98 4.13
C PHE A 238 11.11 12.24 3.32
N LEU A 239 10.12 13.02 3.75
CA LEU A 239 9.73 14.25 3.08
C LEU A 239 10.82 15.32 3.13
N ASN A 240 11.49 15.52 4.27
CA ASN A 240 12.62 16.45 4.36
C ASN A 240 13.74 16.06 3.39
N LYS A 241 14.04 14.75 3.29
CA LYS A 241 15.07 14.25 2.37
C LYS A 241 14.69 14.46 0.90
N GLN A 242 13.45 14.16 0.51
CA GLN A 242 13.02 14.26 -0.90
C GLN A 242 12.64 15.68 -1.31
N GLY A 243 12.02 16.42 -0.39
CA GLY A 243 11.67 17.83 -0.50
C GLY A 243 12.88 18.73 -0.58
N GLY A 244 14.02 18.32 0.00
CA GLY A 244 15.32 18.93 -0.28
C GLY A 244 15.39 20.42 -0.03
N LYS A 245 14.61 20.91 0.93
CA LYS A 245 14.61 22.28 1.43
C LYS A 245 15.04 22.27 2.88
N ASP A 246 15.81 23.28 3.24
CA ASP A 246 16.20 23.49 4.62
C ASP A 246 14.99 23.87 5.49
N ALA A 247 15.06 23.54 6.78
CA ALA A 247 14.01 23.86 7.74
C ALA A 247 13.75 25.37 7.82
N VAL A 248 14.79 26.20 7.68
CA VAL A 248 14.69 27.66 7.72
C VAL A 248 13.88 28.20 6.54
N ILE A 249 14.04 27.61 5.34
CA ILE A 249 13.25 27.96 4.15
C ILE A 249 11.77 27.62 4.37
N LEU A 250 11.48 26.42 4.90
CA LEU A 250 10.12 25.98 5.16
C LEU A 250 9.43 26.84 6.22
N GLN A 251 10.18 27.24 7.26
CA GLN A 251 9.69 28.17 8.27
C GLN A 251 9.33 29.53 7.65
N GLY A 252 10.19 30.11 6.80
CA GLY A 252 9.88 31.37 6.11
C GLY A 252 8.62 31.29 5.24
N VAL A 253 8.42 30.18 4.51
CA VAL A 253 7.20 29.95 3.72
C VAL A 253 5.97 29.76 4.61
N ARG A 254 6.12 29.15 5.79
CA ARG A 254 5.04 29.00 6.76
C ARG A 254 4.62 30.35 7.36
N GLU A 255 5.58 31.17 7.77
CA GLU A 255 5.32 32.48 8.40
C GLU A 255 4.50 33.38 7.48
N ILE A 256 4.94 33.53 6.22
CA ILE A 256 4.19 34.31 5.22
C ILE A 256 2.81 33.70 4.92
N ALA A 257 2.68 32.38 4.80
CA ALA A 257 1.40 31.73 4.50
C ALA A 257 0.39 31.84 5.65
N CYS A 258 0.86 31.88 6.90
CA CYS A 258 0.05 32.08 8.09
C CYS A 258 -0.19 33.57 8.42
N GLY A 259 0.49 34.50 7.75
CA GLY A 259 0.42 35.93 8.03
C GLY A 259 1.17 36.35 9.30
N PHE A 260 2.13 35.54 9.75
CA PHE A 260 3.02 35.91 10.86
C PHE A 260 4.17 36.80 10.36
N PRO A 261 4.67 37.74 11.18
CA PRO A 261 5.88 38.48 10.83
C PRO A 261 7.06 37.52 10.72
N PHE A 262 7.99 37.81 9.81
CA PHE A 262 9.16 36.96 9.65
C PHE A 262 10.05 37.01 10.89
N SER A 263 10.41 35.84 11.41
CA SER A 263 11.22 35.75 12.63
C SER A 263 12.73 35.72 12.36
N ASN A 264 13.16 35.15 11.22
CA ASN A 264 14.58 34.93 10.90
C ASN A 264 14.86 34.96 9.39
N LEU A 265 14.70 36.13 8.74
CA LEU A 265 15.08 36.32 7.33
C LEU A 265 16.60 36.16 7.13
N ASP A 266 17.41 36.70 8.05
CA ASP A 266 18.87 36.62 8.01
C ASP A 266 19.39 35.17 7.95
N ALA A 267 18.68 34.24 8.59
CA ALA A 267 19.03 32.83 8.55
C ALA A 267 18.81 32.22 7.15
N ILE A 268 17.76 32.67 6.43
CA ILE A 268 17.50 32.26 5.04
C ILE A 268 18.60 32.84 4.13
N GLU A 269 18.94 34.12 4.29
CA GLU A 269 20.00 34.77 3.52
C GLU A 269 21.36 34.10 3.75
N LYS A 270 21.71 33.81 5.02
CA LYS A 270 22.92 33.07 5.39
C LYS A 270 22.94 31.67 4.77
N HIS A 271 21.81 30.97 4.74
CA HIS A 271 21.70 29.67 4.10
C HIS A 271 22.03 29.75 2.59
N TYR A 272 21.46 30.71 1.87
CA TYR A 272 21.76 30.90 0.45
C TYR A 272 23.21 31.34 0.22
N LYS A 273 23.75 32.22 1.07
CA LYS A 273 25.16 32.65 1.02
C LYS A 273 26.13 31.47 1.20
N SER A 274 25.81 30.54 2.11
CA SER A 274 26.60 29.31 2.28
C SER A 274 26.59 28.39 1.05
N THR A 275 25.57 28.53 0.20
CA THR A 275 25.43 27.80 -1.07
C THR A 275 26.02 28.59 -2.26
N GLY A 276 26.65 29.75 -2.00
CA GLY A 276 27.26 30.61 -3.02
C GLY A 276 26.27 31.55 -3.73
N VAL A 277 25.05 31.72 -3.22
CA VAL A 277 24.05 32.62 -3.78
C VAL A 277 23.78 33.75 -2.80
N ASP A 278 24.23 34.95 -3.13
CA ASP A 278 23.93 36.13 -2.31
C ASP A 278 22.52 36.64 -2.64
N ILE A 279 21.62 36.72 -1.67
CA ILE A 279 20.25 37.22 -1.85
C ILE A 279 19.90 38.22 -0.76
N THR A 280 19.05 39.18 -1.10
CA THR A 280 18.48 40.14 -0.15
C THR A 280 16.97 39.96 -0.18
N LEU A 281 16.38 39.64 0.96
CA LEU A 281 14.95 39.36 1.08
C LEU A 281 14.20 40.60 1.57
N ASP A 282 13.11 40.93 0.88
CA ASP A 282 12.22 42.02 1.28
C ASP A 282 11.29 41.55 2.42
N PRO A 283 11.32 42.19 3.61
CA PRO A 283 10.43 41.85 4.72
C PRO A 283 8.94 42.04 4.41
N GLN A 284 8.59 42.85 3.41
CA GLN A 284 7.20 43.10 2.99
C GLN A 284 6.75 42.25 1.81
N MET A 285 7.54 41.25 1.39
CA MET A 285 7.18 40.40 0.26
C MET A 285 5.87 39.64 0.50
N LYS A 286 4.98 39.65 -0.50
CA LYS A 286 3.69 38.94 -0.47
C LYS A 286 3.74 37.54 -1.11
N VAL A 287 4.83 37.25 -1.82
CA VAL A 287 5.02 36.01 -2.58
C VAL A 287 6.39 35.42 -2.24
N PRO A 288 6.48 34.19 -1.71
CA PRO A 288 7.73 33.63 -1.17
C PRO A 288 8.66 33.03 -2.24
N CYS A 289 8.56 33.46 -3.50
CA CYS A 289 9.39 32.92 -4.58
C CYS A 289 10.89 33.10 -4.29
N SER A 290 11.30 34.27 -3.81
CA SER A 290 12.69 34.55 -3.43
C SER A 290 13.18 33.68 -2.26
N ILE A 291 12.30 33.32 -1.31
CA ILE A 291 12.60 32.35 -0.25
C ILE A 291 12.77 30.94 -0.83
N ILE A 292 11.93 30.54 -1.78
CA ILE A 292 11.89 29.17 -2.29
C ILE A 292 13.07 28.91 -3.24
N HIS A 293 13.40 29.83 -4.14
CA HIS A 293 14.37 29.57 -5.20
C HIS A 293 15.45 30.65 -5.37
N GLY A 294 15.56 31.58 -4.42
CA GLY A 294 16.58 32.62 -4.45
C GLY A 294 16.52 33.43 -5.74
N LYS A 295 17.67 33.59 -6.40
CA LYS A 295 17.83 34.31 -7.68
C LYS A 295 17.35 33.55 -8.93
N GLN A 296 16.99 32.27 -8.81
CA GLN A 296 16.56 31.51 -9.99
C GLN A 296 15.15 31.91 -10.43
N THR A 297 14.86 31.78 -11.73
CA THR A 297 13.48 31.83 -12.20
C THR A 297 12.72 30.57 -11.76
N CYS A 298 11.38 30.62 -11.67
CA CYS A 298 10.58 29.47 -11.26
C CYS A 298 10.79 28.24 -12.16
N GLU A 299 10.97 28.46 -13.46
CA GLU A 299 11.21 27.40 -14.45
C GLU A 299 12.61 26.79 -14.31
N ALA A 300 13.64 27.63 -14.15
CA ALA A 300 15.00 27.16 -13.91
C ALA A 300 15.09 26.38 -12.58
N HIS A 301 14.37 26.84 -11.56
CA HIS A 301 14.25 26.12 -10.29
C HIS A 301 13.55 24.77 -10.45
N PHE A 302 12.46 24.70 -11.21
CA PHE A 302 11.75 23.45 -11.48
C PHE A 302 12.68 22.42 -12.13
N VAL A 303 13.42 22.80 -13.18
CA VAL A 303 14.33 21.89 -13.91
C VAL A 303 15.50 21.46 -13.03
N SER A 304 16.18 22.41 -12.38
CA SER A 304 17.32 22.10 -11.52
C SER A 304 16.92 21.22 -10.33
N PHE A 305 15.79 21.52 -9.69
CA PHE A 305 15.26 20.73 -8.59
C PHE A 305 14.78 19.34 -9.06
N LEU A 306 14.21 19.21 -10.26
CA LEU A 306 13.84 17.93 -10.84
C LEU A 306 15.04 16.99 -10.98
N LEU A 307 16.15 17.48 -11.52
CA LEU A 307 17.38 16.69 -11.66
C LEU A 307 17.96 16.30 -10.30
N GLN A 308 17.97 17.22 -9.32
CA GLN A 308 18.43 16.94 -7.97
C GLN A 308 17.53 15.91 -7.27
N ALA A 309 16.21 16.07 -7.38
CA ALA A 309 15.23 15.15 -6.80
C ALA A 309 15.33 13.76 -7.44
N TYR A 310 15.57 13.66 -8.75
CA TYR A 310 15.79 12.39 -9.43
C TYR A 310 17.01 11.65 -8.88
N LYS A 311 18.14 12.36 -8.70
CA LYS A 311 19.35 11.81 -8.06
C LYS A 311 19.08 11.31 -6.63
N ARG A 312 18.26 12.02 -5.85
CA ARG A 312 17.85 11.61 -4.49
C ARG A 312 16.86 10.44 -4.48
N ALA A 313 16.03 10.29 -5.51
CA ALA A 313 15.02 9.25 -5.62
C ALA A 313 15.59 7.88 -6.05
N LEU A 314 16.60 7.87 -6.93
CA LEU A 314 17.26 6.65 -7.42
C LEU A 314 17.67 5.65 -6.33
N PRO A 315 18.43 6.03 -5.27
CA PRO A 315 18.86 5.08 -4.23
C PRO A 315 17.71 4.54 -3.38
N VAL A 316 16.53 5.16 -3.42
CA VAL A 316 15.34 4.67 -2.71
C VAL A 316 14.63 3.56 -3.50
N TYR A 317 14.47 3.73 -4.82
CA TYR A 317 13.74 2.77 -5.64
C TYR A 317 14.60 1.62 -6.15
N LEU A 318 15.91 1.82 -6.33
CA LEU A 318 16.79 0.79 -6.85
C LEU A 318 16.74 -0.50 -6.02
N PRO A 319 16.83 -0.49 -4.67
CA PRO A 319 16.71 -1.70 -3.86
C PRO A 319 15.31 -2.33 -3.96
N VAL A 320 14.26 -1.51 -4.02
CA VAL A 320 12.85 -1.99 -4.05
C VAL A 320 12.56 -2.78 -5.32
N TYR A 321 13.16 -2.43 -6.45
CA TYR A 321 13.01 -3.17 -7.70
C TYR A 321 14.02 -4.30 -7.85
N LEU A 322 15.26 -4.09 -7.42
CA LEU A 322 16.33 -5.06 -7.61
C LEU A 322 16.23 -6.26 -6.65
N ILE A 323 15.87 -6.04 -5.38
CA ILE A 323 15.81 -7.12 -4.38
C ILE A 323 14.77 -8.19 -4.76
N PRO A 324 13.51 -7.85 -5.11
CA PRO A 324 12.55 -8.86 -5.55
C PRO A 324 13.00 -9.57 -6.82
N ALA A 325 13.65 -8.86 -7.76
CA ALA A 325 14.20 -9.48 -8.96
C ALA A 325 15.28 -10.53 -8.62
N LEU A 326 16.17 -10.23 -7.67
CA LEU A 326 17.24 -11.13 -7.24
C LEU A 326 16.73 -12.33 -6.42
N ILE A 327 15.73 -12.14 -5.57
CA ILE A 327 15.20 -13.19 -4.69
C ILE A 327 14.23 -14.10 -5.43
N VAL A 328 13.22 -13.51 -6.09
CA VAL A 328 12.08 -14.27 -6.65
C VAL A 328 12.39 -14.79 -8.05
N HIS A 329 13.13 -14.02 -8.84
CA HIS A 329 13.43 -14.38 -10.22
C HIS A 329 14.84 -14.93 -10.42
N ARG A 330 15.50 -15.46 -9.37
CA ARG A 330 16.90 -15.96 -9.42
C ARG A 330 17.16 -16.93 -10.58
N GLN A 331 16.27 -17.89 -10.80
CA GLN A 331 16.38 -18.86 -11.90
C GLN A 331 16.14 -18.22 -13.29
N GLY A 332 15.21 -17.26 -13.38
CA GLY A 332 14.98 -16.49 -14.61
C GLY A 332 16.12 -15.52 -14.94
N LEU A 333 16.79 -14.99 -13.91
CA LEU A 333 17.96 -14.11 -14.04
C LEU A 333 19.14 -14.83 -14.68
N TRP A 334 19.32 -16.11 -14.38
CA TRP A 334 20.34 -16.95 -15.02
C TRP A 334 20.05 -17.24 -16.49
N LYS A 335 18.77 -17.37 -16.86
CA LYS A 335 18.38 -17.66 -18.25
C LYS A 335 18.27 -16.41 -19.14
N SER A 336 17.93 -15.24 -18.57
CA SER A 336 17.71 -14.00 -19.32
C SER A 336 18.05 -12.73 -18.51
N PRO A 337 19.33 -12.52 -18.15
CA PRO A 337 19.75 -11.48 -17.22
C PRO A 337 19.39 -10.06 -17.72
N PHE A 338 19.64 -9.78 -19.01
CA PHE A 338 19.44 -8.45 -19.58
C PHE A 338 17.97 -8.01 -19.62
N SER A 339 17.04 -8.92 -19.96
CA SER A 339 15.62 -8.56 -20.06
C SER A 339 15.00 -8.25 -18.69
N ILE A 340 15.32 -9.05 -17.66
CA ILE A 340 14.79 -8.85 -16.30
C ILE A 340 15.42 -7.61 -15.67
N LEU A 341 16.74 -7.42 -15.83
CA LEU A 341 17.43 -6.25 -15.30
C LEU A 341 16.97 -4.96 -15.99
N ALA A 342 16.80 -4.97 -17.33
CA ALA A 342 16.27 -3.82 -18.07
C ALA A 342 14.85 -3.45 -17.61
N LYS A 343 13.96 -4.43 -17.39
CA LYS A 343 12.61 -4.20 -16.84
C LYS A 343 12.66 -3.60 -15.43
N GLY A 344 13.60 -4.06 -14.60
CA GLY A 344 13.83 -3.54 -13.24
C GLY A 344 14.39 -2.11 -13.24
N LEU A 345 15.37 -1.82 -14.11
CA LEU A 345 15.95 -0.49 -14.29
C LEU A 345 14.94 0.49 -14.87
N LEU A 346 14.17 0.10 -15.89
CA LEU A 346 13.09 0.91 -16.44
C LEU A 346 12.02 1.21 -15.39
N GLY A 347 11.69 0.21 -14.54
CA GLY A 347 10.82 0.40 -13.38
C GLY A 347 11.39 1.43 -12.39
N THR A 348 12.68 1.30 -12.07
CA THR A 348 13.39 2.22 -11.16
C THR A 348 13.43 3.65 -11.72
N ALA A 349 13.74 3.80 -13.01
CA ALA A 349 13.78 5.09 -13.69
C ALA A 349 12.40 5.75 -13.71
N ARG A 350 11.35 5.02 -14.11
CA ARG A 350 9.96 5.50 -14.13
C ARG A 350 9.50 5.96 -12.75
N SER A 351 9.78 5.20 -11.70
CA SER A 351 9.37 5.55 -10.34
C SER A 351 10.18 6.68 -9.72
N SER A 352 11.48 6.75 -10.06
CA SER A 352 12.33 7.88 -9.66
C SER A 352 11.86 9.16 -10.34
N LEU A 353 11.47 9.08 -11.62
CA LEU A 353 10.88 10.19 -12.37
C LEU A 353 9.53 10.62 -11.79
N PHE A 354 8.67 9.67 -11.42
CA PHE A 354 7.42 9.97 -10.72
C PHE A 354 7.67 10.78 -9.44
N LEU A 355 8.55 10.29 -8.56
CA LEU A 355 8.82 10.95 -7.28
C LEU A 355 9.49 12.32 -7.47
N SER A 356 10.42 12.45 -8.42
CA SER A 356 11.07 13.73 -8.71
C SER A 356 10.07 14.73 -9.28
N MET A 357 9.22 14.33 -10.24
CA MET A 357 8.16 15.18 -10.79
C MET A 357 7.13 15.58 -9.73
N TYR A 358 6.77 14.67 -8.82
CA TYR A 358 5.89 14.97 -7.70
C TYR A 358 6.45 16.09 -6.82
N CYS A 359 7.72 15.98 -6.40
CA CYS A 359 8.35 17.00 -5.57
C CYS A 359 8.58 18.32 -6.32
N SER A 360 9.03 18.29 -7.58
CA SER A 360 9.27 19.52 -8.36
C SER A 360 7.98 20.26 -8.69
N SER A 361 6.94 19.52 -9.06
CA SER A 361 5.64 20.11 -9.40
C SER A 361 4.98 20.76 -8.18
N ALA A 362 5.26 20.30 -6.95
CA ALA A 362 4.78 20.96 -5.73
C ALA A 362 5.25 22.41 -5.62
N TRP A 363 6.53 22.66 -5.86
CA TRP A 363 7.06 24.02 -5.87
C TRP A 363 6.58 24.81 -7.09
N MET A 364 6.53 24.18 -8.26
CA MET A 364 6.04 24.83 -9.49
C MET A 364 4.59 25.32 -9.36
N TRP A 365 3.67 24.45 -8.95
CA TRP A 365 2.25 24.80 -8.84
C TRP A 365 1.96 25.82 -7.74
N THR A 366 2.64 25.72 -6.59
CA THR A 366 2.50 26.71 -5.51
C THR A 366 3.06 28.07 -5.94
N CYS A 367 4.25 28.12 -6.53
CA CYS A 367 4.81 29.36 -7.09
C CYS A 367 3.91 29.97 -8.16
N LEU A 368 3.39 29.16 -9.09
CA LEU A 368 2.48 29.64 -10.14
C LEU A 368 1.23 30.28 -9.52
N LEU A 369 0.60 29.61 -8.55
CA LEU A 369 -0.61 30.11 -7.90
C LEU A 369 -0.35 31.39 -7.10
N PHE A 370 0.76 31.46 -6.35
CA PHE A 370 1.12 32.67 -5.59
C PHE A 370 1.43 33.86 -6.51
N ARG A 371 2.05 33.64 -7.67
CA ARG A 371 2.32 34.70 -8.65
C ARG A 371 1.04 35.18 -9.33
N LEU A 372 0.15 34.28 -9.72
CA LEU A 372 -1.12 34.61 -10.37
C LEU A 372 -2.01 35.44 -9.43
N LEU A 373 -2.11 35.05 -8.16
CA LEU A 373 -2.99 35.70 -7.18
C LEU A 373 -2.29 36.77 -6.34
N LYS A 374 -0.98 36.97 -6.54
CA LYS A 374 -0.10 37.94 -5.83
C LYS A 374 -0.23 37.90 -4.30
N ARG A 375 -0.49 36.72 -3.75
CA ARG A 375 -0.70 36.47 -2.32
C ARG A 375 -0.18 35.09 -1.95
N CYS A 376 0.18 34.91 -0.69
CA CYS A 376 0.45 33.63 -0.08
C CYS A 376 -0.42 33.48 1.16
N ASN A 377 -1.26 32.45 1.20
CA ASN A 377 -2.07 32.11 2.37
C ASN A 377 -2.23 30.58 2.47
N VAL A 378 -2.71 30.11 3.62
CA VAL A 378 -2.94 28.68 3.86
C VAL A 378 -3.80 28.00 2.78
N PRO A 379 -4.98 28.54 2.37
CA PRO A 379 -5.77 27.95 1.30
C PRO A 379 -5.02 27.82 -0.03
N MET A 380 -4.19 28.80 -0.40
CA MET A 380 -3.39 28.75 -1.62
C MET A 380 -2.30 27.67 -1.55
N VAL A 381 -1.69 27.43 -0.38
CA VAL A 381 -0.76 26.30 -0.21
C VAL A 381 -1.49 24.98 -0.48
N VAL A 382 -2.70 24.81 0.05
CA VAL A 382 -3.51 23.59 -0.15
C VAL A 382 -3.93 23.44 -1.63
N MET A 383 -4.43 24.51 -2.25
CA MET A 383 -4.84 24.48 -3.67
C MET A 383 -3.65 24.26 -4.61
N GLY A 384 -2.51 24.91 -4.35
CA GLY A 384 -1.31 24.78 -5.17
C GLY A 384 -0.65 23.40 -5.04
N THR A 385 -0.85 22.70 -3.93
CA THR A 385 -0.32 21.34 -3.74
C THR A 385 -1.25 20.24 -4.26
N PHE A 386 -2.52 20.53 -4.55
CA PHE A 386 -3.45 19.56 -5.15
C PHE A 386 -3.01 18.99 -6.51
N PRO A 387 -2.66 19.80 -7.54
CA PRO A 387 -2.32 19.29 -8.88
C PRO A 387 -1.01 18.49 -8.94
N THR A 388 -0.21 18.49 -7.87
CA THR A 388 1.02 17.68 -7.77
C THR A 388 0.76 16.18 -7.90
N GLY A 389 -0.43 15.73 -7.46
CA GLY A 389 -0.84 14.34 -7.57
C GLY A 389 -0.98 13.84 -9.01
N LEU A 390 -1.09 14.74 -10.00
CA LEU A 390 -1.11 14.40 -11.42
C LEU A 390 0.19 13.70 -11.86
N ALA A 391 1.31 13.95 -11.18
CA ALA A 391 2.57 13.25 -11.42
C ALA A 391 2.43 11.73 -11.34
N LEU A 392 1.44 11.20 -10.59
CA LEU A 392 1.16 9.77 -10.50
C LEU A 392 0.82 9.12 -11.86
N ALA A 393 0.40 9.89 -12.86
CA ALA A 393 0.23 9.40 -14.23
C ALA A 393 1.53 8.78 -14.79
N ILE A 394 2.70 9.23 -14.32
CA ILE A 394 4.02 8.68 -14.69
C ILE A 394 4.19 7.25 -14.16
N GLU A 395 3.45 6.82 -13.13
CA GLU A 395 3.61 5.49 -12.53
C GLU A 395 2.72 4.43 -13.22
N LYS A 396 3.06 3.14 -13.11
CA LYS A 396 2.29 2.06 -13.79
C LYS A 396 0.88 1.97 -13.21
N LYS A 397 -0.16 1.79 -14.05
CA LYS A 397 -1.58 1.77 -13.62
C LYS A 397 -1.86 0.79 -12.46
N SER A 398 -1.21 -0.38 -12.46
CA SER A 398 -1.34 -1.38 -11.38
C SER A 398 -0.88 -0.87 -10.01
N ARG A 399 0.12 0.01 -9.97
CA ARG A 399 0.75 0.57 -8.78
C ARG A 399 0.12 1.88 -8.31
N ARG A 400 -0.47 2.67 -9.22
CA ARG A 400 -1.08 3.97 -8.91
C ARG A 400 -2.00 3.91 -7.70
N ILE A 401 -2.99 3.03 -7.72
CA ILE A 401 -3.94 2.89 -6.60
C ILE A 401 -3.27 2.47 -5.28
N GLU A 402 -2.21 1.66 -5.32
CA GLU A 402 -1.51 1.26 -4.10
C GLU A 402 -0.75 2.42 -3.46
N ILE A 403 -0.14 3.27 -4.29
CA ILE A 403 0.52 4.50 -3.85
C ILE A 403 -0.52 5.49 -3.34
N SER A 404 -1.60 5.74 -4.09
CA SER A 404 -2.65 6.68 -3.68
C SER A 404 -3.28 6.28 -2.36
N LEU A 405 -3.54 4.99 -2.12
CA LEU A 405 -4.11 4.53 -0.85
C LEU A 405 -3.12 4.67 0.31
N TYR A 406 -1.82 4.43 0.06
CA TYR A 406 -0.80 4.66 1.06
C TYR A 406 -0.70 6.15 1.43
N CYS A 407 -0.65 7.04 0.43
CA CYS A 407 -0.66 8.48 0.66
C CYS A 407 -1.94 8.95 1.32
N MET A 408 -3.11 8.43 0.93
CA MET A 408 -4.38 8.77 1.54
C MET A 408 -4.41 8.41 3.02
N ALA A 409 -3.89 7.24 3.40
CA ALA A 409 -3.80 6.87 4.81
C ALA A 409 -2.94 7.86 5.63
N ARG A 410 -1.83 8.36 5.04
CA ARG A 410 -0.99 9.40 5.67
C ARG A 410 -1.66 10.76 5.72
N ALA A 411 -2.39 11.12 4.67
CA ALA A 411 -3.17 12.34 4.62
C ALA A 411 -4.25 12.36 5.71
N ILE A 412 -5.00 11.26 5.87
CA ILE A 412 -6.04 11.12 6.90
C ILE A 412 -5.43 11.22 8.30
N GLU A 413 -4.33 10.51 8.56
CA GLU A 413 -3.61 10.57 9.84
C GLU A 413 -3.18 12.01 10.17
N SER A 414 -2.59 12.73 9.20
CA SER A 414 -2.22 14.13 9.36
C SER A 414 -3.42 15.05 9.57
N PHE A 415 -4.49 14.84 8.81
CA PHE A 415 -5.70 15.64 8.89
C PHE A 415 -6.33 15.56 10.29
N PHE A 416 -6.47 14.35 10.85
CA PHE A 416 -7.00 14.16 12.19
C PHE A 416 -6.12 14.79 13.26
N THR A 417 -4.79 14.70 13.14
CA THR A 417 -3.87 15.40 14.06
C THR A 417 -4.05 16.91 13.98
N CYS A 418 -4.08 17.49 12.77
CA CYS A 418 -4.34 18.91 12.59
C CYS A 418 -5.70 19.35 13.16
N MET A 419 -6.76 18.55 12.96
CA MET A 419 -8.10 18.83 13.49
C MET A 419 -8.16 18.75 15.02
N ALA A 420 -7.42 17.83 15.63
CA ALA A 420 -7.29 17.73 17.08
C ALA A 420 -6.57 18.95 17.66
N ASP A 421 -5.51 19.41 17.00
CA ASP A 421 -4.74 20.57 17.46
C ASP A 421 -5.52 21.90 17.40
N VAL A 422 -6.49 22.01 16.49
CA VAL A 422 -7.39 23.18 16.40
C VAL A 422 -8.54 23.09 17.43
N GLY A 423 -8.67 21.97 18.14
CA GLY A 423 -9.71 21.76 19.15
C GLY A 423 -11.07 21.34 18.59
N TYR A 424 -11.18 21.04 17.29
CA TYR A 424 -12.43 20.57 16.67
C TYR A 424 -12.78 19.13 17.06
N LEU A 425 -11.78 18.32 17.39
CA LEU A 425 -12.02 16.97 17.90
C LEU A 425 -11.99 17.01 19.41
N PRO A 426 -13.01 16.50 20.12
CA PRO A 426 -12.92 16.35 21.56
C PRO A 426 -11.68 15.53 21.86
N GLU A 427 -10.87 15.96 22.84
CA GLU A 427 -9.77 15.15 23.36
C GLU A 427 -10.35 13.80 23.77
N SER A 428 -10.25 12.81 22.90
CA SER A 428 -10.88 11.50 23.09
C SER A 428 -10.07 10.68 24.10
N LYS A 429 -9.86 11.24 25.30
CA LYS A 429 -9.21 10.61 26.46
C LYS A 429 -9.86 9.26 26.83
N LYS A 430 -11.08 8.99 26.35
CA LYS A 430 -11.81 7.74 26.57
C LYS A 430 -11.37 6.57 25.67
N LEU A 431 -10.86 6.80 24.46
CA LEU A 431 -10.46 5.71 23.55
C LEU A 431 -8.93 5.60 23.44
N LYS A 432 -8.29 5.11 24.50
CA LYS A 432 -6.82 4.92 24.56
C LYS A 432 -6.25 4.05 23.42
N ARG A 433 -7.08 3.25 22.73
CA ARG A 433 -6.71 2.34 21.63
C ARG A 433 -7.69 2.39 20.45
N ALA A 434 -7.97 3.60 19.94
CA ALA A 434 -8.81 3.76 18.74
C ALA A 434 -8.26 3.00 17.51
N ASP A 435 -6.93 2.80 17.46
CA ASP A 435 -6.26 1.97 16.43
C ASP A 435 -6.82 0.54 16.37
N VAL A 436 -7.10 -0.08 17.52
CA VAL A 436 -7.65 -1.44 17.61
C VAL A 436 -9.09 -1.50 17.12
N VAL A 437 -9.91 -0.50 17.45
CA VAL A 437 -11.29 -0.41 16.97
C VAL A 437 -11.33 -0.25 15.46
N VAL A 438 -10.53 0.69 14.93
CA VAL A 438 -10.40 0.90 13.48
C VAL A 438 -9.92 -0.36 12.79
N PHE A 439 -8.90 -1.02 13.33
CA PHE A 439 -8.39 -2.28 12.78
C PHE A 439 -9.46 -3.37 12.77
N SER A 440 -10.22 -3.53 13.86
CA SER A 440 -11.28 -4.54 13.99
C SER A 440 -12.43 -4.33 13.00
N ILE A 441 -12.87 -3.08 12.81
CA ILE A 441 -13.86 -2.73 11.79
C ILE A 441 -13.32 -3.05 10.39
N SER A 442 -12.06 -2.72 10.15
CA SER A 442 -11.43 -2.94 8.85
C SER A 442 -11.29 -4.42 8.52
N THR A 443 -10.85 -5.25 9.48
CA THR A 443 -10.72 -6.70 9.29
C THR A 443 -12.07 -7.37 9.15
N ALA A 444 -13.10 -6.93 9.88
CA ALA A 444 -14.48 -7.38 9.68
C ALA A 444 -14.91 -7.20 8.23
N ILE A 445 -14.76 -5.99 7.69
CA ILE A 445 -15.13 -5.68 6.30
C ILE A 445 -14.32 -6.51 5.30
N ILE A 446 -13.00 -6.62 5.48
CA ILE A 446 -12.14 -7.39 4.58
C ILE A 446 -12.55 -8.86 4.57
N MET A 447 -12.76 -9.47 5.74
CA MET A 447 -13.11 -10.88 5.85
C MET A 447 -14.52 -11.15 5.33
N HIS A 448 -15.45 -10.22 5.52
CA HIS A 448 -16.77 -10.30 4.89
C HIS A 448 -16.66 -10.27 3.35
N CYS A 449 -15.88 -9.34 2.78
CA CYS A 449 -15.66 -9.29 1.34
C CYS A 449 -15.01 -10.60 0.83
N TYR A 450 -14.05 -11.13 1.59
CA TYR A 450 -13.39 -12.39 1.27
C TYR A 450 -14.35 -13.59 1.26
N ALA A 451 -15.33 -13.62 2.16
CA ALA A 451 -16.31 -14.72 2.21
C ALA A 451 -17.39 -14.62 1.12
N VAL A 452 -17.79 -13.41 0.71
CA VAL A 452 -18.94 -13.20 -0.19
C VAL A 452 -18.53 -12.97 -1.65
N GLU A 453 -17.53 -12.13 -1.90
CA GLU A 453 -17.17 -11.65 -3.25
C GLU A 453 -15.64 -11.70 -3.45
N ARG A 454 -15.12 -12.90 -3.70
CA ARG A 454 -13.68 -13.20 -3.74
C ARG A 454 -12.93 -12.59 -4.92
N ASP A 455 -13.60 -12.49 -6.06
CA ASP A 455 -13.03 -11.96 -7.31
C ASP A 455 -12.78 -10.44 -7.25
N VAL A 456 -13.25 -9.76 -6.20
CA VAL A 456 -12.92 -8.37 -5.89
C VAL A 456 -11.45 -8.19 -5.48
N PHE A 457 -10.82 -9.26 -4.96
CA PHE A 457 -9.42 -9.27 -4.58
C PHE A 457 -8.51 -9.44 -5.80
N ARG A 458 -7.33 -8.80 -5.77
CA ARG A 458 -6.28 -9.16 -6.75
C ARG A 458 -5.77 -10.56 -6.42
N SER A 459 -5.47 -11.34 -7.46
CA SER A 459 -5.00 -12.74 -7.34
C SER A 459 -3.92 -12.93 -6.28
N LYS A 460 -2.90 -12.06 -6.22
CA LYS A 460 -1.83 -12.15 -5.21
C LYS A 460 -2.34 -12.09 -3.76
N TYR A 461 -3.30 -11.21 -3.46
CA TYR A 461 -3.85 -11.11 -2.12
C TYR A 461 -4.78 -12.28 -1.83
N LEU A 462 -5.59 -12.67 -2.81
CA LEU A 462 -6.51 -13.78 -2.69
C LEU A 462 -5.76 -15.09 -2.41
N ASN A 463 -4.68 -15.37 -3.14
CA ASN A 463 -3.85 -16.56 -2.94
C ASN A 463 -3.26 -16.63 -1.52
N VAL A 464 -2.86 -15.50 -0.93
CA VAL A 464 -2.36 -15.46 0.44
C VAL A 464 -3.49 -15.76 1.43
N LEU A 465 -4.67 -15.14 1.25
CA LEU A 465 -5.82 -15.41 2.11
C LEU A 465 -6.28 -16.87 2.01
N ASP A 466 -6.32 -17.43 0.81
CA ASP A 466 -6.69 -18.82 0.54
C ASP A 466 -5.69 -19.79 1.15
N TRP A 467 -4.40 -19.48 1.09
CA TRP A 467 -3.37 -20.28 1.73
C TRP A 467 -3.54 -20.30 3.25
N VAL A 468 -3.83 -19.15 3.88
CA VAL A 468 -3.98 -19.02 5.35
C VAL A 468 -5.29 -19.64 5.84
N PHE A 469 -6.42 -19.23 5.27
CA PHE A 469 -7.76 -19.51 5.80
C PHE A 469 -8.45 -20.73 5.16
N GLY A 470 -7.91 -21.19 4.03
CA GLY A 470 -8.59 -22.13 3.15
C GLY A 470 -9.70 -21.46 2.35
N VAL A 471 -10.03 -22.01 1.19
CA VAL A 471 -11.11 -21.55 0.31
C VAL A 471 -12.45 -21.64 1.08
N PRO A 472 -13.13 -20.53 1.44
CA PRO A 472 -14.46 -20.60 2.03
C PRO A 472 -15.46 -21.25 1.06
N LEU A 473 -16.32 -22.11 1.62
CA LEU A 473 -17.44 -22.71 0.90
C LEU A 473 -18.42 -21.62 0.44
N PRO A 474 -18.98 -21.73 -0.78
CA PRO A 474 -19.98 -20.81 -1.27
C PRO A 474 -21.20 -20.70 -0.32
N PRO A 475 -21.87 -19.53 -0.26
CA PRO A 475 -23.05 -19.34 0.60
C PRO A 475 -24.24 -20.26 0.28
N TYR A 476 -24.28 -20.81 -0.93
CA TYR A 476 -25.36 -21.66 -1.42
C TYR A 476 -25.11 -23.17 -1.26
N GLU A 477 -23.88 -23.58 -0.95
CA GLU A 477 -23.56 -24.99 -0.73
C GLU A 477 -23.95 -25.41 0.69
N THR A 478 -24.62 -26.54 0.82
CA THR A 478 -24.93 -27.15 2.12
C THR A 478 -23.70 -27.89 2.63
N THR A 479 -23.28 -27.64 3.87
CA THR A 479 -22.31 -28.50 4.56
C THR A 479 -22.84 -29.94 4.56
N PRO A 480 -22.07 -30.94 4.08
CA PRO A 480 -22.51 -32.33 4.14
C PRO A 480 -22.83 -32.67 5.60
N ARG A 481 -24.08 -33.07 5.85
CA ARG A 481 -24.48 -33.63 7.14
C ARG A 481 -23.58 -34.84 7.39
N LYS A 482 -22.81 -34.85 8.49
CA LYS A 482 -22.25 -36.10 9.01
C LYS A 482 -23.44 -37.05 9.17
N LYS A 483 -23.50 -38.11 8.34
CA LYS A 483 -24.31 -39.28 8.67
C LYS A 483 -23.71 -39.78 10.00
N LYS A 484 -24.51 -39.67 11.06
CA LYS A 484 -24.18 -40.25 12.36
C LYS A 484 -24.14 -41.77 12.23
#